data_AF-A0A1B6HUM0-F1
#
_entry.id   AF-A0A1B6HUM0-F1
#
_cell.length_a   1.000
_cell.length_b   1.000
_cell.length_c   1.000
_cell.angle_alpha   90.00
_cell.angle_beta   90.00
_cell.angle_gamma   90.00
#
_symmetry.space_group_name_H-M   'P 1'
#
loop_
_entity.id
_entity.type
_entity.pdbx_description
1 polymer ?
#
loop_
_entity_poly.entity_id
_entity_poly.type
_entity_poly.pdbx_seq_one_letter_code
_entity_poly.pdbx_strand_id
1 'polypeptide(L)'
;MLILFLSSIFSHYYSWWSFFNYWNDDFYSQWNHQLFFSLTELFSTLIVLRLADSRESVRPFKVLPIVAVAATHIVASSWDQFLDNVIRGEGSAHQVLRDVCFMVPDILHVVLPLLELLCVCSHSHSLRRDCLLFCILLTIGLVFSIYTNSVNDW
;
A
#
# COMPACT_ATOMS: atom_id res chain seq x y z
N MET A 1 -10.82 -11.83 -2.24
CA MET A 1 -9.34 -11.71 -2.19
C MET A 1 -8.62 -11.83 -3.53
N LEU A 2 -9.05 -12.66 -4.51
CA LEU A 2 -8.38 -12.77 -5.82
C LEU A 2 -8.19 -11.42 -6.56
N ILE A 3 -9.21 -10.56 -6.53
CA ILE A 3 -9.15 -9.23 -7.16
C ILE A 3 -7.98 -8.40 -6.62
N LEU A 4 -7.73 -8.47 -5.30
CA LEU A 4 -6.63 -7.75 -4.65
C LEU A 4 -5.28 -8.24 -5.16
N PHE A 5 -5.09 -9.56 -5.22
CA PHE A 5 -3.88 -10.16 -5.77
C PHE A 5 -3.64 -9.74 -7.22
N LEU A 6 -4.68 -9.78 -8.07
CA LEU A 6 -4.53 -9.35 -9.47
C LEU A 6 -4.20 -7.86 -9.58
N SER A 7 -4.78 -7.03 -8.71
CA SER A 7 -4.52 -5.58 -8.72
C SER A 7 -3.09 -5.22 -8.29
N SER A 8 -2.44 -6.01 -7.43
CA SER A 8 -1.06 -5.74 -6.99
C SER A 8 0.02 -6.14 -8.00
N ILE A 9 -0.32 -6.91 -9.05
CA ILE A 9 0.66 -7.34 -10.07
C ILE A 9 1.32 -6.13 -10.73
N PHE A 10 0.55 -5.08 -11.04
CA PHE A 10 1.07 -3.88 -11.67
C PHE A 10 2.16 -3.23 -10.81
N SER A 11 1.88 -3.04 -9.53
CA SER A 11 2.78 -2.38 -8.60
C SER A 11 4.06 -3.16 -8.34
N HIS A 12 3.97 -4.50 -8.23
CA HIS A 12 5.16 -5.38 -8.16
C HIS A 12 6.02 -5.27 -9.41
N TYR A 13 5.39 -5.32 -10.60
CA TYR A 13 6.08 -5.21 -11.87
C TYR A 13 6.77 -3.84 -12.02
N TYR A 14 6.07 -2.75 -11.67
CA TYR A 14 6.62 -1.41 -11.76
C TYR A 14 7.74 -1.20 -10.75
N SER A 15 7.60 -1.71 -9.53
CA SER A 15 8.63 -1.64 -8.48
C SER A 15 9.94 -2.29 -8.94
N TRP A 16 9.87 -3.46 -9.57
CA TRP A 16 11.04 -4.12 -10.17
C TRP A 16 11.73 -3.24 -11.21
N TRP A 17 10.96 -2.65 -12.13
CA TRP A 17 11.51 -1.74 -13.15
C TRP A 17 12.07 -0.44 -12.56
N SER A 18 11.48 0.07 -11.49
CA SER A 18 11.96 1.27 -10.80
C SER A 18 13.35 1.06 -10.22
N PHE A 19 13.58 -0.10 -9.57
CA PHE A 19 14.93 -0.46 -9.13
C PHE A 19 15.91 -0.54 -10.29
N PHE A 20 15.54 -1.20 -11.39
CA PHE A 20 16.43 -1.26 -12.55
C PHE A 20 16.79 0.14 -13.09
N ASN A 21 15.81 1.04 -13.17
CA ASN A 21 16.03 2.40 -13.66
C ASN A 21 16.87 3.24 -12.67
N TYR A 22 16.57 3.20 -11.38
CA TYR A 22 17.34 3.94 -10.38
C TYR A 22 18.81 3.55 -10.36
N TRP A 23 19.11 2.27 -10.62
CA TRP A 23 20.49 1.81 -10.73
C TRP A 23 21.18 2.30 -12.01
N ASN A 24 20.49 2.35 -13.14
CA ASN A 24 21.09 2.77 -14.42
C ASN A 24 21.20 4.29 -14.57
N ASP A 25 20.27 5.03 -13.96
CA ASP A 25 20.15 6.48 -14.09
C ASP A 25 20.76 7.23 -12.88
N ASP A 26 21.51 6.53 -12.03
CA ASP A 26 22.19 7.05 -10.83
C ASP A 26 21.27 7.69 -9.76
N PHE A 27 19.99 7.32 -9.72
CA PHE A 27 19.01 7.78 -8.72
C PHE A 27 19.00 6.92 -7.44
N TYR A 28 20.16 6.72 -6.84
CA TYR A 28 20.32 5.83 -5.67
C TYR A 28 19.59 6.31 -4.41
N SER A 29 19.36 7.62 -4.27
CA SER A 29 18.65 8.16 -3.11
C SER A 29 17.25 7.53 -3.00
N GLN A 30 16.53 7.40 -4.11
CA GLN A 30 15.17 6.86 -4.13
C GLN A 30 15.08 5.35 -3.83
N TRP A 31 16.22 4.66 -3.74
CA TRP A 31 16.26 3.21 -3.52
C TRP A 31 15.62 2.77 -2.21
N ASN A 32 15.93 3.47 -1.10
CA ASN A 32 15.44 3.10 0.22
C ASN A 32 13.93 3.28 0.33
N HIS A 33 13.42 4.35 -0.26
CA HIS A 33 12.00 4.63 -0.32
C HIS A 33 11.27 3.56 -1.17
N GLN A 34 11.79 3.24 -2.35
CA GLN A 34 11.24 2.17 -3.19
C GLN A 34 11.29 0.80 -2.51
N LEU A 35 12.36 0.51 -1.75
CA LEU A 35 12.50 -0.71 -0.97
C LEU A 35 11.45 -0.82 0.12
N PHE A 36 11.16 0.27 0.83
CA PHE A 36 10.09 0.30 1.82
C PHE A 36 8.73 -0.03 1.20
N PHE A 37 8.36 0.63 0.09
CA PHE A 37 7.10 0.35 -0.61
C PHE A 37 7.04 -1.11 -1.10
N SER A 38 8.10 -1.59 -1.73
CA SER A 38 8.14 -2.95 -2.28
C SER A 38 8.04 -4.03 -1.19
N LEU A 39 8.71 -3.85 -0.05
CA LEU A 39 8.67 -4.81 1.05
C LEU A 39 7.30 -4.83 1.75
N THR A 40 6.71 -3.67 1.98
CA THR A 40 5.38 -3.56 2.61
C THR A 40 4.29 -4.07 1.67
N GLU A 41 4.40 -3.80 0.38
CA GLU A 41 3.51 -4.35 -0.64
C GLU A 41 3.62 -5.89 -0.72
N LEU A 42 4.83 -6.44 -0.75
CA LEU A 42 5.06 -7.87 -0.73
C LEU A 42 4.45 -8.51 0.51
N PHE A 43 4.67 -7.90 1.68
CA PHE A 43 4.08 -8.35 2.93
C PHE A 43 2.55 -8.39 2.86
N SER A 44 1.91 -7.32 2.37
CA SER A 44 0.45 -7.28 2.21
C SER A 44 -0.05 -8.35 1.22
N THR A 45 0.67 -8.55 0.12
CA THR A 45 0.35 -9.54 -0.92
C THR A 45 0.41 -10.97 -0.39
N LEU A 46 1.40 -11.29 0.45
CA LEU A 46 1.50 -12.61 1.10
C LEU A 46 0.29 -12.90 2.00
N ILE A 47 -0.20 -11.88 2.72
CA ILE A 47 -1.41 -12.04 3.55
C ILE A 47 -2.66 -12.20 2.67
N VAL A 48 -2.79 -11.40 1.61
CA VAL A 48 -3.90 -11.51 0.64
C VAL A 48 -3.94 -12.91 0.01
N LEU A 49 -2.79 -13.45 -0.41
CA LEU A 49 -2.68 -14.81 -0.95
C LEU A 49 -3.12 -15.86 0.07
N ARG A 50 -2.71 -15.71 1.34
CA ARG A 50 -3.18 -16.61 2.40
C ARG A 50 -4.68 -16.52 2.63
N LEU A 51 -5.26 -15.32 2.58
CA LEU A 51 -6.71 -15.10 2.70
C LEU A 51 -7.49 -15.46 1.42
N ALA A 52 -6.82 -15.77 0.32
CA ALA A 52 -7.47 -16.29 -0.89
C ALA A 52 -7.84 -17.77 -0.75
N ASP A 53 -7.25 -18.50 0.21
CA ASP A 53 -7.69 -19.86 0.53
C ASP A 53 -9.04 -19.82 1.26
N SER A 54 -10.05 -20.47 0.68
CA SER A 54 -11.38 -20.66 1.27
C SER A 54 -11.38 -21.31 2.66
N ARG A 55 -10.30 -22.01 3.04
CA ARG A 55 -10.14 -22.64 4.36
C ARG A 55 -9.73 -21.65 5.45
N GLU A 56 -9.20 -20.49 5.06
CA GLU A 56 -8.70 -19.49 5.99
C GLU A 56 -9.79 -18.50 6.38
N SER A 57 -10.10 -18.43 7.68
CA SER A 57 -11.07 -17.45 8.18
C SER A 57 -10.52 -16.02 8.14
N VAL A 58 -11.36 -15.10 7.68
CA VAL A 58 -11.13 -13.65 7.70
C VAL A 58 -11.22 -13.16 9.14
N ARG A 59 -10.14 -12.58 9.66
CA ARG A 59 -10.03 -12.08 11.04
C ARG A 59 -9.37 -10.71 11.05
N PRO A 60 -9.73 -9.81 11.98
CA PRO A 60 -9.19 -8.45 12.02
C PRO A 60 -7.66 -8.40 12.03
N PHE A 61 -6.99 -9.23 12.82
CA PHE A 61 -5.52 -9.20 12.91
C PHE A 61 -4.80 -9.57 11.59
N LYS A 62 -5.47 -10.24 10.65
CA LYS A 62 -4.94 -10.52 9.31
C LYS A 62 -5.30 -9.42 8.32
N VAL A 63 -6.51 -8.85 8.43
CA VAL A 63 -7.03 -7.82 7.53
C VAL A 63 -6.40 -6.45 7.80
N LEU A 64 -6.33 -6.05 9.07
CA LEU A 64 -5.88 -4.70 9.46
C LEU A 64 -4.45 -4.37 9.02
N PRO A 65 -3.47 -5.31 9.00
CA PRO A 65 -2.18 -5.05 8.40
C PRO A 65 -2.24 -4.72 6.90
N ILE A 66 -3.08 -5.40 6.11
CA ILE A 66 -3.28 -5.09 4.69
C ILE A 66 -3.80 -3.66 4.53
N VAL A 67 -4.84 -3.33 5.30
CA VAL A 67 -5.46 -1.99 5.28
C VAL A 67 -4.49 -0.91 5.74
N ALA A 68 -3.67 -1.18 6.76
CA ALA A 68 -2.68 -0.22 7.27
C ALA A 68 -1.55 0.06 6.26
N VAL A 69 -1.06 -0.97 5.57
CA VAL A 69 -0.08 -0.80 4.48
C VAL A 69 -0.67 0.06 3.38
N ALA A 70 -1.83 -0.32 2.85
CA ALA A 70 -2.48 0.40 1.76
C ALA A 70 -2.82 1.85 2.14
N ALA A 71 -3.30 2.10 3.36
CA ALA A 71 -3.53 3.45 3.85
C ALA A 71 -2.23 4.27 3.97
N THR A 72 -1.12 3.63 4.37
CA THR A 72 0.21 4.28 4.38
C THR A 72 0.62 4.68 2.97
N HIS A 73 0.47 3.78 1.99
CA HIS A 73 0.82 4.04 0.59
C HIS A 73 -0.05 5.12 -0.04
N ILE A 74 -1.36 5.15 0.24
CA ILE A 74 -2.26 6.24 -0.20
C ILE A 74 -1.77 7.59 0.31
N VAL A 75 -1.49 7.69 1.61
CA VAL A 75 -1.07 8.97 2.22
C VAL A 75 0.30 9.40 1.70
N ALA A 76 1.25 8.47 1.64
CA ALA A 76 2.60 8.75 1.16
C ALA A 76 2.61 9.15 -0.33
N SER A 77 1.99 8.36 -1.20
CA SER A 77 1.91 8.67 -2.64
C SER A 77 1.13 9.95 -2.94
N SER A 78 0.10 10.26 -2.12
CA SER A 78 -0.61 11.54 -2.17
C SER A 78 0.32 12.72 -1.87
N TRP A 79 1.15 12.59 -0.84
CA TRP A 79 2.11 13.63 -0.48
C TRP A 79 3.24 13.79 -1.50
N ASP A 80 3.67 12.70 -2.13
CA ASP A 80 4.82 12.72 -3.05
C ASP A 80 4.48 13.33 -4.41
N GLN A 81 3.60 12.69 -5.17
CA GLN A 81 3.41 13.03 -6.60
C GLN A 81 1.96 12.96 -7.06
N PHE A 82 1.10 12.18 -6.39
CA PHE A 82 -0.26 11.95 -6.87
C PHE A 82 -1.11 13.23 -6.85
N LEU A 83 -1.02 14.05 -5.79
CA LEU A 83 -1.79 15.30 -5.72
C LEU A 83 -1.38 16.28 -6.83
N ASP A 84 -0.08 16.45 -7.06
CA ASP A 84 0.42 17.38 -8.08
C ASP A 84 0.12 16.86 -9.49
N ASN A 85 0.45 15.59 -9.76
CA ASN A 85 0.28 15.02 -11.08
C ASN A 85 -1.18 14.85 -11.49
N VAL A 86 -2.01 14.28 -10.61
CA VAL A 86 -3.37 13.85 -10.94
C VAL A 86 -4.40 14.93 -10.58
N ILE A 87 -4.32 15.51 -9.38
CA ILE A 87 -5.35 16.44 -8.90
C ILE A 87 -5.11 17.88 -9.40
N ARG A 88 -3.86 18.35 -9.34
CA ARG A 88 -3.50 19.68 -9.87
C ARG A 88 -3.28 19.67 -11.39
N GLY A 89 -3.12 18.49 -11.98
CA GLY A 89 -2.95 18.34 -13.43
C GLY A 89 -1.58 18.80 -13.93
N GLU A 90 -0.57 18.79 -13.06
CA GLU A 90 0.80 19.21 -13.38
C GLU A 90 1.59 18.07 -14.04
N GLY A 91 1.08 16.84 -13.96
CA GLY A 91 1.71 15.63 -14.46
C GLY A 91 1.49 15.40 -15.95
N SER A 92 2.52 14.89 -16.61
CA SER A 92 2.40 14.36 -17.97
C SER A 92 1.56 13.07 -18.00
N ALA A 93 1.07 12.69 -19.18
CA ALA A 93 0.13 11.57 -19.33
C ALA A 93 0.63 10.25 -18.72
N HIS A 94 1.92 9.95 -18.83
CA HIS A 94 2.49 8.72 -18.28
C HIS A 94 2.62 8.77 -16.74
N GLN A 95 2.91 9.95 -16.17
CA GLN A 95 2.95 10.14 -14.71
C GLN A 95 1.54 9.99 -14.11
N VAL A 96 0.54 10.60 -14.74
CA VAL A 96 -0.86 10.46 -14.32
C VAL A 96 -1.31 9.00 -14.37
N LEU A 97 -1.02 8.31 -15.48
CA LEU A 97 -1.38 6.89 -15.62
C LEU A 97 -0.72 6.03 -14.55
N ARG A 98 0.57 6.22 -14.31
CA ARG A 98 1.32 5.51 -13.27
C ARG A 98 0.71 5.76 -11.89
N ASP A 99 0.47 7.01 -11.52
CA ASP A 99 -0.02 7.38 -10.19
C ASP A 99 -1.42 6.85 -9.93
N VAL A 100 -2.29 6.85 -10.95
CA VAL A 100 -3.61 6.21 -10.87
C VAL A 100 -3.50 4.69 -10.73
N CYS A 101 -2.61 4.06 -11.49
CA CYS A 101 -2.40 2.61 -11.43
C CYS A 101 -1.79 2.14 -10.11
N PHE A 102 -1.15 3.01 -9.32
CA PHE A 102 -0.75 2.74 -7.95
C PHE A 102 -1.85 2.99 -6.93
N MET A 103 -2.55 4.12 -7.05
CA MET A 103 -3.59 4.52 -6.11
C MET A 103 -4.79 3.56 -6.12
N VAL A 104 -5.19 3.06 -7.30
CA VAL A 104 -6.37 2.19 -7.43
C VAL A 104 -6.19 0.86 -6.67
N PRO A 105 -5.11 0.09 -6.83
CA PRO A 105 -4.84 -1.09 -6.01
C PRO A 105 -4.89 -0.79 -4.50
N ASP A 106 -4.29 0.29 -4.03
CA ASP A 106 -4.29 0.61 -2.60
C ASP A 106 -5.70 0.91 -2.08
N ILE A 107 -6.50 1.68 -2.82
CA ILE A 107 -7.90 1.92 -2.49
C ILE A 107 -8.66 0.59 -2.40
N LEU A 108 -8.43 -0.34 -3.34
CA LEU A 108 -9.05 -1.67 -3.30
C LEU A 108 -8.61 -2.47 -2.06
N HIS A 109 -7.32 -2.42 -1.70
CA HIS A 109 -6.75 -3.09 -0.52
C HIS A 109 -7.23 -2.49 0.81
N VAL A 110 -7.77 -1.27 0.80
CA VAL A 110 -8.51 -0.72 1.94
C VAL A 110 -9.97 -1.20 1.91
N VAL A 111 -10.67 -0.97 0.80
CA VAL A 111 -12.13 -1.13 0.73
C VAL A 111 -12.56 -2.60 0.82
N LEU A 112 -11.99 -3.49 0.00
CA LEU A 112 -12.48 -4.87 -0.09
C LEU A 112 -12.23 -5.68 1.20
N PRO A 113 -11.04 -5.64 1.83
CA PRO A 113 -10.84 -6.34 3.09
C PRO A 113 -11.71 -5.83 4.23
N LEU A 114 -11.99 -4.53 4.29
CA LEU A 114 -12.90 -3.96 5.29
C LEU A 114 -14.35 -4.41 5.05
N LEU A 115 -14.82 -4.42 3.81
CA LEU A 115 -16.16 -4.92 3.47
C LEU A 115 -16.32 -6.40 3.83
N GLU A 116 -15.32 -7.23 3.51
CA GLU A 116 -15.29 -8.64 3.87
C GLU A 116 -15.32 -8.80 5.40
N LEU A 117 -14.53 -8.01 6.13
CA LEU A 117 -14.48 -8.06 7.59
C LEU A 117 -15.82 -7.64 8.22
N LEU A 118 -16.49 -6.61 7.69
CA LEU A 118 -17.81 -6.17 8.13
C LEU A 118 -18.87 -7.25 7.92
N CYS A 119 -18.81 -7.98 6.81
CA CYS A 119 -19.72 -9.09 6.52
C CYS A 119 -19.55 -10.24 7.52
N VAL A 120 -18.31 -10.52 7.96
CA VAL A 120 -18.00 -11.66 8.83
C VAL A 120 -18.16 -11.33 10.32
N CYS A 121 -17.83 -10.11 10.76
CA CYS A 121 -17.76 -9.74 12.18
C CYS A 121 -19.05 -9.12 12.76
N SER A 122 -20.21 -9.43 12.18
CA SER A 122 -21.52 -8.85 12.55
C SER A 122 -21.91 -8.95 14.04
N HIS A 123 -21.28 -9.81 14.85
CA HIS A 123 -21.58 -9.96 16.29
C HIS A 123 -20.32 -10.10 17.16
N SER A 124 -20.18 -9.21 18.15
CA SER A 124 -19.25 -9.30 19.29
C SER A 124 -17.73 -9.27 18.97
N HIS A 125 -17.26 -8.15 18.42
CA HIS A 125 -15.82 -7.86 18.33
C HIS A 125 -15.45 -6.55 19.04
N SER A 126 -14.31 -6.55 19.74
CA SER A 126 -13.83 -5.37 20.47
C SER A 126 -13.20 -4.36 19.51
N LEU A 127 -14.05 -3.52 18.90
CA LEU A 127 -13.65 -2.46 17.94
C LEU A 127 -12.51 -1.58 18.44
N ARG A 128 -12.45 -1.30 19.76
CA ARG A 128 -11.39 -0.50 20.37
C ARG A 128 -9.98 -1.07 20.15
N ARG A 129 -9.82 -2.40 20.26
CA ARG A 129 -8.52 -3.07 20.09
C ARG A 129 -8.08 -3.03 18.63
N ASP A 130 -9.03 -3.23 17.73
CA ASP A 130 -8.80 -3.24 16.29
C ASP A 130 -8.43 -1.83 15.78
N CYS A 131 -9.12 -0.79 16.25
CA CYS A 131 -8.76 0.60 15.97
C CYS A 131 -7.37 0.95 16.52
N LEU A 132 -7.04 0.52 17.75
CA LEU A 132 -5.73 0.75 18.34
C LEU A 132 -4.63 0.08 17.51
N LEU A 133 -4.82 -1.19 17.12
CA LEU A 133 -3.87 -1.92 16.28
C LEU A 133 -3.68 -1.22 14.94
N PHE A 134 -4.76 -0.83 14.27
CA PHE A 134 -4.70 -0.08 13.01
C PHE A 134 -3.94 1.23 13.17
N CYS A 135 -4.24 2.03 14.19
CA CYS A 135 -3.57 3.31 14.44
C CYS A 135 -2.07 3.11 14.67
N ILE A 136 -1.68 2.08 15.43
CA ILE A 136 -0.26 1.76 15.66
C ILE A 136 0.43 1.40 14.35
N LEU A 137 -0.15 0.50 13.55
CA LEU A 137 0.43 0.06 12.29
C LEU A 137 0.55 1.21 11.28
N LEU A 138 -0.49 2.03 11.16
CA LEU A 138 -0.50 3.21 10.30
C LEU A 138 0.56 4.23 10.73
N THR A 139 0.66 4.51 12.04
CA THR A 139 1.64 5.47 12.56
C THR A 139 3.07 4.98 12.28
N ILE A 140 3.35 3.70 12.51
CA ILE A 140 4.66 3.11 12.20
C ILE A 140 4.94 3.23 10.70
N GLY A 141 3.99 2.85 9.84
CA GLY A 141 4.13 2.93 8.39
C GLY A 141 4.44 4.35 7.91
N LEU A 142 3.69 5.35 8.39
CA LEU A 142 3.90 6.75 8.03
C LEU A 142 5.25 7.29 8.51
N VAL A 143 5.67 6.96 9.74
CA VAL A 143 6.98 7.38 10.25
C VAL A 143 8.12 6.80 9.40
N PHE A 144 8.03 5.52 9.02
CA PHE A 144 9.01 4.90 8.13
C PHE A 144 8.99 5.52 6.73
N SER A 145 7.80 5.80 6.18
CA SER A 145 7.66 6.47 4.89
C SER A 145 8.32 7.85 4.90
N ILE A 146 8.04 8.69 5.91
CA ILE A 146 8.66 10.00 6.08
C ILE A 146 10.18 9.87 6.25
N TYR A 147 10.65 8.95 7.09
CA TYR A 147 12.07 8.73 7.32
C TYR A 147 12.79 8.38 6.02
N THR A 148 12.28 7.41 5.26
CA THR A 148 12.88 6.99 3.99
C THR A 148 12.82 8.06 2.91
N ASN A 149 11.82 8.95 2.93
CA ASN A 149 11.75 10.07 2.02
C ASN A 149 12.74 11.18 2.41
N SER A 150 12.84 11.51 3.69
CA SER A 150 13.75 12.55 4.21
C SER A 150 15.24 12.23 4.02
N VAL A 151 15.60 10.94 3.93
CA VAL A 151 16.97 10.49 3.64
C VAL A 151 17.34 10.76 2.17
N ASN A 152 16.36 10.97 1.29
CA ASN A 152 16.60 11.17 -0.14
C ASN A 152 16.89 12.62 -0.52
N ASP A 153 16.64 13.57 0.39
CA ASP A 153 16.90 15.01 0.22
C ASP A 153 18.33 15.44 0.59
N TRP A 154 19.20 14.48 1.00
CA TRP A 154 20.61 14.70 1.35
C TRP A 154 21.56 13.98 0.38
#